data_AF-A0A1C3HPA6-F1
#
_entry.id   AF-A0A1C3HPA6-F1
#
_cell.length_a   1.000
_cell.length_b   1.000
_cell.length_c   1.000
_cell.angle_alpha   90.00
_cell.angle_beta   90.00
_cell.angle_gamma   90.00
#
_symmetry.space_group_name_H-M   'P 1'
#
loop_
_entity.id
_entity.type
_entity.pdbx_description
1 polymer ?
#
loop_
_entity_poly.entity_id
_entity_poly.type
_entity_poly.pdbx_seq_one_letter_code
_entity_poly.pdbx_strand_id
1 'polypeptide(L)'
;MHLLTGRWQLSATRLALLLALFFTLLNYGFFRTIWQAWRSAGGDGTFLWSVPLFIFLCLNIIFHLLLLPYLHKLIIPLILLLSAAVSYSVIFLGVYFDRAMLTNVLITTPAESAKLLTVPYALWLLALGVVPALLYLQVRVAYRRWWQEIALRLGAVLLSLLLLALIARLYYQDYAAYGRNNHDIPHLIVPTNFIVASISKIKHQRRANRPYETVAADARQ
;
A
#
# COMPACT_ATOMS: atom_id res chain seq x y z
N MET A 1 -8.69 -8.58 -32.80
CA MET A 1 -8.13 -7.99 -31.56
C MET A 1 -6.62 -8.24 -31.51
N HIS A 2 -5.83 -7.49 -32.28
CA HIS A 2 -4.38 -7.73 -32.46
C HIS A 2 -3.53 -6.47 -32.22
N LEU A 3 -4.02 -5.49 -31.46
CA LEU A 3 -3.48 -4.11 -31.44
C LEU A 3 -2.53 -3.75 -30.30
N LEU A 4 -1.97 -4.70 -29.54
CA LEU A 4 -1.05 -4.38 -28.42
C LEU A 4 0.34 -5.01 -28.61
N THR A 5 0.97 -4.79 -29.77
CA THR A 5 2.32 -5.26 -30.10
C THR A 5 3.39 -4.21 -29.79
N GLY A 6 3.38 -3.66 -28.58
CA GLY A 6 4.54 -3.00 -27.98
C GLY A 6 5.07 -3.86 -26.84
N ARG A 7 5.90 -4.87 -27.14
CA ARG A 7 6.44 -5.77 -26.11
C ARG A 7 7.64 -5.11 -25.41
N TRP A 8 7.36 -4.13 -24.56
CA TRP A 8 8.37 -3.56 -23.66
C TRP A 8 8.93 -4.66 -22.76
N GLN A 9 10.25 -4.80 -22.75
CA GLN A 9 10.94 -5.82 -21.93
C GLN A 9 11.64 -5.13 -20.77
N LEU A 10 11.24 -5.50 -19.55
CA LEU A 10 11.86 -5.01 -18.32
C LEU A 10 12.30 -6.20 -17.47
N SER A 11 13.42 -6.03 -16.76
CA SER A 11 13.79 -6.97 -15.71
C SER A 11 12.84 -6.83 -14.53
N ALA A 12 12.59 -7.93 -13.82
CA ALA A 12 11.73 -7.91 -12.64
C ALA A 12 12.22 -6.92 -11.57
N THR A 13 13.53 -6.75 -11.39
CA THR A 13 14.08 -5.75 -10.47
C THR A 13 13.73 -4.31 -10.88
N ARG A 14 13.86 -3.97 -12.17
CA ARG A 14 13.49 -2.63 -12.64
C ARG A 14 11.99 -2.38 -12.48
N LEU A 15 11.18 -3.40 -12.75
CA LEU A 15 9.74 -3.33 -12.58
C LEU A 15 9.35 -3.13 -11.10
N ALA A 16 10.02 -3.82 -10.17
CA ALA A 16 9.81 -3.63 -8.73
C ALA A 16 10.11 -2.19 -8.30
N LEU A 17 11.24 -1.63 -8.75
CA LEU A 17 11.64 -0.25 -8.45
C LEU A 17 10.66 0.78 -9.02
N LEU A 18 10.20 0.57 -10.26
CA LEU A 18 9.21 1.46 -10.89
C LEU A 18 7.87 1.42 -10.15
N LEU A 19 7.40 0.22 -9.75
CA LEU A 19 6.21 0.09 -8.92
C LEU A 19 6.41 0.78 -7.57
N ALA A 20 7.53 0.53 -6.87
CA ALA A 20 7.82 1.16 -5.60
C ALA A 20 7.78 2.69 -5.72
N LEU A 21 8.43 3.24 -6.74
CA LEU A 21 8.42 4.68 -7.00
C LEU A 21 7.02 5.21 -7.28
N PHE A 22 6.27 4.55 -8.17
CA PHE A 22 4.91 4.93 -8.51
C PHE A 22 3.99 4.95 -7.28
N PHE A 23 4.04 3.89 -6.46
CA PHE A 23 3.23 3.82 -5.24
C PHE A 23 3.69 4.81 -4.17
N THR A 24 4.99 5.09 -4.06
CA THR A 24 5.46 6.19 -3.20
C THR A 24 4.81 7.50 -3.61
N LEU A 25 4.80 7.85 -4.90
CA LEU A 25 4.15 9.08 -5.37
C LEU A 25 2.63 9.07 -5.10
N LEU A 26 1.98 7.91 -5.26
CA LEU A 26 0.56 7.74 -4.99
C LEU A 26 0.21 7.97 -3.50
N ASN A 27 1.18 7.82 -2.60
CA ASN A 27 1.05 8.11 -1.16
C ASN A 27 1.17 9.61 -0.82
N TYR A 28 1.04 10.52 -1.79
CA TYR A 28 1.08 11.96 -1.55
C TYR A 28 0.16 12.42 -0.40
N GLY A 29 -1.07 11.89 -0.32
CA GLY A 29 -2.01 12.25 0.75
C GLY A 29 -1.47 11.91 2.15
N PHE A 30 -0.81 10.75 2.30
CA PHE A 30 -0.13 10.39 3.54
C PHE A 30 1.00 11.36 3.88
N PHE A 31 1.86 11.71 2.92
CA PHE A 31 2.95 12.67 3.15
C PHE A 31 2.43 14.04 3.55
N ARG A 32 1.36 14.51 2.89
CA ARG A 32 0.71 15.79 3.22
C ARG A 32 0.21 15.79 4.66
N THR A 33 -0.48 14.73 5.09
CA THR A 33 -1.00 14.62 6.46
C THR A 33 0.13 14.61 7.48
N ILE A 34 1.21 13.84 7.24
CA ILE A 34 2.35 13.82 8.15
C ILE A 34 3.02 15.18 8.24
N TRP A 35 3.25 15.82 7.10
CA TRP A 35 3.92 17.12 7.05
C TRP A 35 3.13 18.19 7.82
N GLN A 36 1.80 18.23 7.64
CA GLN A 36 0.93 19.16 8.33
C GLN A 36 0.92 18.92 9.84
N ALA A 37 0.74 17.67 10.27
CA ALA A 37 0.70 17.29 11.68
C ALA A 37 2.04 17.54 12.40
N TRP A 38 3.17 17.24 11.76
CA TRP A 38 4.50 17.47 12.33
C TRP A 38 4.79 18.97 12.48
N ARG A 39 4.44 19.77 11.46
CA ARG A 39 4.66 21.22 11.51
C ARG A 39 3.77 21.90 12.54
N SER A 40 2.55 21.42 12.76
CA SER A 40 1.70 21.92 13.86
C SER A 40 2.24 21.57 15.25
N ALA A 41 3.02 20.49 15.37
CA ALA A 41 3.66 20.09 16.63
C ALA A 41 4.98 20.83 16.93
N GLY A 42 5.42 21.73 16.04
CA GLY A 42 6.65 22.50 16.21
C GLY A 42 7.95 21.74 15.92
N GLY A 43 7.87 20.55 15.31
CA GLY A 43 9.04 19.74 14.99
C GLY A 43 9.90 20.32 13.85
N ASP A 44 11.17 19.93 13.81
CA ASP A 44 12.10 20.31 12.76
C ASP A 44 11.81 19.56 11.43
N GLY A 45 12.04 20.22 10.29
CA GLY A 45 11.64 19.66 8.98
C GLY A 45 12.55 18.55 8.46
N THR A 46 13.69 18.29 9.10
CA THR A 46 14.75 17.41 8.60
C THR A 46 14.28 15.95 8.50
N PHE A 47 13.59 15.47 9.53
CA PHE A 47 13.01 14.13 9.60
C PHE A 47 12.05 13.85 8.44
N LEU A 48 11.25 14.84 8.01
CA LEU A 48 10.19 14.65 7.01
C LEU A 48 10.73 14.26 5.63
N TRP A 49 11.95 14.67 5.29
CA TRP A 49 12.60 14.26 4.05
C TRP A 49 12.95 12.77 4.02
N SER A 50 13.11 12.14 5.19
CA SER A 50 13.35 10.70 5.27
C SER A 50 12.09 9.86 4.99
N VAL A 51 10.89 10.44 5.17
CA VAL A 51 9.62 9.70 5.12
C VAL A 51 9.29 9.14 3.72
N PRO A 52 9.40 9.91 2.62
CA PRO A 52 9.20 9.35 1.28
C PRO A 52 10.20 8.25 0.94
N LEU A 53 11.46 8.42 1.36
CA LEU A 53 12.50 7.41 1.17
C LEU A 53 12.19 6.14 1.96
N PHE A 54 11.75 6.28 3.22
CA PHE A 54 11.33 5.15 4.05
C PHE A 54 10.18 4.36 3.39
N ILE A 55 9.15 5.06 2.90
CA ILE A 55 8.02 4.42 2.20
C ILE A 55 8.48 3.73 0.91
N PHE A 56 9.34 4.38 0.13
CA PHE A 56 9.91 3.78 -1.08
C PHE A 56 10.66 2.49 -0.80
N LEU A 57 11.53 2.47 0.22
CA LEU A 57 12.30 1.28 0.58
C LEU A 57 11.40 0.14 1.07
N CYS A 58 10.39 0.45 1.90
CA CYS A 58 9.39 -0.52 2.35
C CYS A 58 8.60 -1.12 1.17
N LEU A 59 8.11 -0.27 0.26
CA LEU A 59 7.38 -0.71 -0.92
C LEU A 59 8.27 -1.52 -1.87
N ASN A 60 9.55 -1.14 -2.03
CA ASN A 60 10.50 -1.89 -2.84
C ASN A 60 10.66 -3.33 -2.33
N ILE A 61 10.80 -3.51 -1.02
CA ILE A 61 10.84 -4.84 -0.40
C ILE A 61 9.55 -5.60 -0.70
N ILE A 62 8.39 -4.98 -0.47
CA ILE A 62 7.08 -5.61 -0.71
C ILE A 62 6.92 -6.05 -2.17
N PHE A 63 7.23 -5.18 -3.14
CA PHE A 63 7.08 -5.52 -4.56
C PHE A 63 8.05 -6.60 -5.00
N HIS A 64 9.28 -6.63 -4.49
CA HIS A 64 10.21 -7.73 -4.74
C HIS A 64 9.69 -9.09 -4.24
N LEU A 65 8.98 -9.11 -3.12
CA LEU A 65 8.32 -10.31 -2.59
C LEU A 65 7.05 -10.66 -3.39
N LEU A 66 6.31 -9.66 -3.86
CA LEU A 66 5.02 -9.84 -4.54
C LEU A 66 5.16 -10.19 -6.04
N LEU A 67 6.29 -9.87 -6.67
CA LEU A 67 6.63 -10.19 -8.07
C LEU A 67 6.95 -11.69 -8.27
N LEU A 68 6.07 -12.56 -7.79
CA LEU A 68 6.09 -14.00 -8.04
C LEU A 68 5.71 -14.27 -9.51
N PRO A 69 6.38 -15.22 -10.19
CA PRO A 69 6.11 -15.51 -11.60
C PRO A 69 4.63 -15.89 -11.81
N TYR A 70 4.05 -15.40 -12.90
CA TYR A 70 2.63 -15.54 -13.29
C TYR A 70 1.61 -14.82 -12.39
N LEU A 71 1.71 -14.96 -11.06
CA LEU A 71 0.74 -14.40 -10.12
C LEU A 71 0.75 -12.86 -10.11
N HIS A 72 1.91 -12.25 -10.33
CA HIS A 72 2.05 -10.79 -10.39
C HIS A 72 1.17 -10.13 -11.47
N LYS A 73 0.85 -10.83 -12.57
CA LYS A 73 0.01 -10.29 -13.64
C LYS A 73 -1.45 -10.15 -13.26
N LEU A 74 -1.91 -10.87 -12.24
CA LEU A 74 -3.26 -10.73 -11.70
C LEU A 74 -3.27 -9.74 -10.53
N ILE A 75 -2.34 -9.90 -9.60
CA ILE A 75 -2.35 -9.16 -8.34
C ILE A 75 -2.01 -7.67 -8.55
N ILE A 76 -0.96 -7.36 -9.31
CA ILE A 76 -0.48 -5.97 -9.41
C ILE A 76 -1.49 -5.04 -10.11
N PRO A 77 -2.13 -5.41 -11.23
CA PRO A 77 -3.20 -4.59 -11.82
C PRO A 77 -4.36 -4.33 -10.87
N LEU A 78 -4.77 -5.34 -10.09
CA LEU A 78 -5.84 -5.17 -9.10
C LEU A 78 -5.42 -4.18 -8.00
N ILE A 79 -4.20 -4.32 -7.48
CA ILE A 79 -3.65 -3.41 -6.48
C ILE A 79 -3.55 -1.98 -7.04
N LEU A 80 -3.13 -1.79 -8.30
CA LEU A 80 -3.06 -0.48 -8.94
C LEU A 80 -4.44 0.20 -8.98
N LEU A 81 -5.47 -0.53 -9.41
CA LEU A 81 -6.84 -0.01 -9.47
C LEU A 81 -7.38 0.37 -8.09
N LEU A 82 -7.23 -0.53 -7.11
CA LEU A 82 -7.67 -0.29 -5.74
C LEU A 82 -6.91 0.87 -5.10
N SER A 83 -5.59 0.96 -5.30
CA SER A 83 -4.79 2.05 -4.78
C SER A 83 -5.11 3.39 -5.43
N ALA A 84 -5.46 3.43 -6.72
CA ALA A 84 -5.94 4.66 -7.35
C ALA A 84 -7.26 5.13 -6.71
N ALA A 85 -8.21 4.21 -6.46
CA ALA A 85 -9.48 4.52 -5.81
C ALA A 85 -9.29 5.04 -4.39
N VAL A 86 -8.45 4.35 -3.61
CA VAL A 86 -8.19 4.69 -2.21
C VAL A 86 -7.37 5.97 -2.09
N SER A 87 -6.34 6.16 -2.92
CA SER A 87 -5.52 7.38 -2.89
C SER A 87 -6.33 8.64 -3.18
N TYR A 88 -7.28 8.59 -4.12
CA TYR A 88 -8.18 9.72 -4.34
C TYR A 88 -8.98 10.05 -3.08
N SER A 89 -9.55 9.02 -2.45
CA SER A 89 -10.36 9.17 -1.24
C SER A 89 -9.52 9.74 -0.08
N VAL A 90 -8.26 9.32 0.03
CA VAL A 90 -7.30 9.87 1.00
C VAL A 90 -6.98 11.34 0.70
N ILE A 91 -6.65 11.68 -0.55
CA ILE A 91 -6.15 13.01 -0.92
C ILE A 91 -7.25 14.07 -0.90
N PHE A 92 -8.44 13.75 -1.44
CA PHE A 92 -9.51 14.72 -1.66
C PHE A 92 -10.65 14.62 -0.65
N LEU A 93 -10.90 13.44 -0.09
CA LEU A 93 -11.99 13.22 0.85
C LEU A 93 -11.50 13.05 2.31
N GLY A 94 -10.18 13.00 2.54
CA GLY A 94 -9.60 12.82 3.88
C GLY A 94 -9.92 11.47 4.50
N VAL A 95 -10.22 10.45 3.68
CA VAL A 95 -10.63 9.12 4.15
C VAL A 95 -9.44 8.35 4.71
N TYR A 96 -9.63 7.78 5.91
CA TYR A 96 -8.74 6.79 6.49
C TYR A 96 -9.27 5.39 6.17
N PHE A 97 -8.50 4.58 5.44
CA PHE A 97 -8.96 3.27 4.98
C PHE A 97 -8.67 2.20 6.03
N ASP A 98 -9.52 2.15 7.06
CA ASP A 98 -9.46 1.20 8.15
C ASP A 98 -10.47 0.04 7.97
N ARG A 99 -10.64 -0.79 9.01
CA ARG A 99 -11.62 -1.90 8.98
C ARG A 99 -13.07 -1.40 8.90
N ALA A 100 -13.38 -0.27 9.55
CA ALA A 100 -14.72 0.31 9.50
C ALA A 100 -15.03 0.80 8.09
N MET A 101 -14.10 1.52 7.45
CA MET A 101 -14.24 2.01 6.07
C MET A 101 -14.40 0.85 5.09
N LEU A 102 -13.63 -0.24 5.24
CA LEU A 102 -13.85 -1.44 4.42
C LEU A 102 -15.26 -2.01 4.61
N THR A 103 -15.78 -2.00 5.84
CA THR A 103 -17.15 -2.46 6.11
C THR A 103 -18.17 -1.56 5.41
N ASN A 104 -17.98 -0.24 5.48
CA ASN A 104 -18.84 0.74 4.81
C ASN A 104 -18.89 0.45 3.32
N VAL A 105 -17.73 0.32 2.66
CA VAL A 105 -17.64 0.01 1.23
C VAL A 105 -18.36 -1.29 0.86
N LEU A 106 -18.29 -2.32 1.70
CA LEU A 106 -18.92 -3.62 1.42
C LEU A 106 -20.45 -3.62 1.55
N ILE A 107 -21.02 -2.72 2.36
CA ILE A 107 -22.47 -2.61 2.57
C ILE A 107 -23.11 -1.42 1.85
N THR A 108 -22.29 -0.57 1.21
CA THR A 108 -22.74 0.63 0.49
C THR A 108 -23.69 0.27 -0.65
N THR A 109 -24.77 1.04 -0.78
CA THR A 109 -25.75 0.85 -1.86
C THR A 109 -25.27 1.47 -3.18
N PRO A 110 -25.75 1.01 -4.35
CA PRO A 110 -25.41 1.62 -5.64
C PRO A 110 -25.76 3.12 -5.72
N ALA A 111 -26.83 3.54 -5.05
CA ALA A 111 -27.25 4.94 -5.01
C ALA A 111 -26.28 5.83 -4.20
N GLU A 112 -25.66 5.28 -3.15
CA GLU A 112 -24.65 5.98 -2.36
C GLU A 112 -23.30 6.04 -3.09
N SER A 113 -22.89 4.94 -3.72
CA SER A 113 -21.61 4.90 -4.46
C SER A 113 -21.65 5.76 -5.73
N ALA A 114 -22.81 5.86 -6.40
CA ALA A 114 -22.99 6.73 -7.56
C ALA A 114 -22.72 8.21 -7.24
N LYS A 115 -22.99 8.67 -6.02
CA LYS A 115 -22.70 10.05 -5.59
C LYS A 115 -21.21 10.35 -5.50
N LEU A 116 -20.38 9.32 -5.31
CA LEU A 116 -18.92 9.46 -5.28
C LEU A 116 -18.30 9.52 -6.68
N LEU A 117 -19.02 9.04 -7.71
CA LEU A 117 -18.56 9.02 -9.09
C LEU A 117 -18.66 10.41 -9.72
N THR A 118 -17.64 11.23 -9.45
CA THR A 118 -17.46 12.53 -10.09
C THR A 118 -16.55 12.42 -11.31
N VAL A 119 -16.61 13.38 -12.23
CA VAL A 119 -15.69 13.43 -13.38
C VAL A 119 -14.21 13.45 -12.94
N PRO A 120 -13.79 14.25 -11.93
CA PRO A 120 -12.42 14.18 -11.42
C PRO A 120 -12.04 12.80 -10.87
N TYR A 121 -12.95 12.12 -10.18
CA TYR A 121 -12.72 10.77 -9.68
C TYR A 121 -12.48 9.77 -10.82
N ALA A 122 -13.33 9.82 -11.85
CA ALA A 122 -13.19 8.96 -13.02
C ALA A 122 -11.88 9.20 -13.78
N LEU A 123 -11.50 10.47 -13.97
CA LEU A 123 -10.21 10.82 -14.59
C LEU A 123 -9.02 10.35 -13.76
N TRP A 124 -9.09 10.48 -12.43
CA TRP A 124 -8.05 9.99 -11.53
C TRP A 124 -7.89 8.47 -11.60
N LEU A 125 -9.00 7.73 -11.54
CA LEU A 125 -9.00 6.28 -11.69
C LEU A 125 -8.45 5.84 -13.05
N LEU A 126 -8.81 6.55 -14.12
CA LEU A 126 -8.31 6.24 -15.45
C LEU A 126 -6.80 6.50 -15.55
N ALA A 127 -6.34 7.67 -15.11
CA ALA A 127 -4.95 8.09 -15.26
C ALA A 127 -3.97 7.36 -14.32
N LEU A 128 -4.37 7.08 -13.08
CA LEU A 128 -3.48 6.49 -12.06
C LEU A 128 -3.82 5.02 -11.73
N GLY A 129 -4.97 4.51 -12.18
CA GLY A 129 -5.34 3.11 -12.00
C GLY A 129 -5.29 2.34 -13.32
N VAL A 130 -6.22 2.66 -14.23
CA VAL A 130 -6.44 1.89 -15.47
C VAL A 130 -5.24 1.96 -16.41
N VAL A 131 -4.74 3.17 -16.70
CA VAL A 131 -3.60 3.36 -17.61
C VAL A 131 -2.34 2.64 -17.08
N PRO A 132 -1.90 2.83 -15.82
CA PRO A 132 -0.77 2.09 -15.27
C PRO A 132 -0.98 0.58 -15.25
N ALA A 133 -2.19 0.10 -14.96
CA ALA A 133 -2.51 -1.32 -14.97
C ALA A 133 -2.42 -1.93 -16.39
N LEU A 134 -2.92 -1.24 -17.41
CA LEU A 134 -2.81 -1.67 -18.80
C LEU A 134 -1.36 -1.65 -19.29
N LEU A 135 -0.61 -0.58 -18.98
CA LEU A 135 0.82 -0.52 -19.28
C LEU A 135 1.58 -1.66 -18.61
N TYR A 136 1.27 -1.97 -17.35
CA TYR A 136 1.87 -3.09 -16.62
C TYR A 136 1.60 -4.44 -17.31
N LEU A 137 0.36 -4.68 -17.76
CA LEU A 137 -0.03 -5.93 -18.44
C LEU A 137 0.68 -6.11 -19.79
N GLN A 138 1.03 -5.01 -20.47
CA GLN A 138 1.77 -5.02 -21.73
C GLN A 138 3.27 -5.31 -21.55
N VAL A 139 3.82 -5.08 -20.37
CA VAL A 139 5.24 -5.35 -20.09
C VAL A 139 5.50 -6.86 -20.05
N ARG A 140 6.49 -7.30 -20.85
CA ARG A 140 7.03 -8.65 -20.77
C ARG A 140 8.18 -8.66 -19.77
N VAL A 141 7.98 -9.36 -18.65
CA VAL A 141 9.03 -9.53 -17.64
C VAL A 141 10.08 -10.51 -18.17
N ALA A 142 11.30 -10.00 -18.37
CA ALA A 142 12.44 -10.79 -18.78
C ALA A 142 13.14 -11.33 -17.53
N TYR A 143 12.88 -12.60 -17.20
CA TYR A 143 13.53 -13.28 -16.10
C TYR A 143 14.91 -13.79 -16.50
N ARG A 144 15.89 -13.62 -15.61
CA ARG A 144 17.21 -14.24 -15.75
C ARG A 144 17.16 -15.71 -15.30
N ARG A 145 18.31 -16.40 -15.34
CA ARG A 145 18.45 -17.72 -14.70
C ARG A 145 18.02 -17.62 -13.23
N TRP A 146 17.32 -18.63 -12.73
CA TRP A 146 16.61 -18.55 -11.44
C TRP A 146 17.50 -18.12 -10.27
N TRP A 147 18.75 -18.59 -10.20
CA TRP A 147 19.69 -18.18 -9.15
C TRP A 147 20.16 -16.72 -9.26
N GLN A 148 20.36 -16.22 -10.48
CA GLN A 148 20.75 -14.81 -10.71
C GLN A 148 19.60 -13.87 -10.34
N GLU A 149 18.37 -14.29 -10.67
CA GLU A 149 17.15 -13.56 -10.32
C GLU A 149 16.97 -13.50 -8.80
N ILE A 150 17.15 -14.62 -8.10
CA ILE A 150 17.09 -14.67 -6.64
C ILE A 150 18.19 -13.79 -6.03
N ALA A 151 19.44 -13.90 -6.51
CA ALA A 151 20.55 -13.10 -6.00
C ALA A 151 20.32 -11.58 -6.15
N LEU A 152 19.80 -11.15 -7.31
CA LEU A 152 19.47 -9.73 -7.55
C LEU A 152 18.32 -9.24 -6.65
N ARG A 153 17.28 -10.07 -6.47
CA ARG A 153 16.17 -9.74 -5.57
C ARG A 153 16.63 -9.65 -4.11
N LEU A 154 17.41 -10.62 -3.66
CA LEU A 154 17.98 -10.63 -2.33
C LEU A 154 18.89 -9.42 -2.11
N GLY A 155 19.76 -9.10 -3.07
CA GLY A 155 20.61 -7.91 -3.00
C GLY A 155 19.80 -6.61 -2.89
N ALA A 156 18.74 -6.46 -3.69
CA ALA A 156 17.87 -5.29 -3.64
C ALA A 156 17.11 -5.17 -2.30
N VAL A 157 16.62 -6.29 -1.78
CA VAL A 157 15.95 -6.35 -0.47
C VAL A 157 16.93 -6.04 0.67
N LEU A 158 18.10 -6.66 0.67
CA LEU A 158 19.15 -6.43 1.68
C LEU A 158 19.61 -4.97 1.67
N LEU A 159 19.86 -4.39 0.50
CA LEU A 159 20.20 -2.98 0.38
C LEU A 159 19.09 -2.09 0.94
N SER A 160 17.83 -2.40 0.64
CA SER A 160 16.69 -1.64 1.17
C SER A 160 16.60 -1.73 2.69
N LEU A 161 16.82 -2.92 3.25
CA LEU A 161 16.85 -3.14 4.71
C LEU A 161 18.01 -2.40 5.38
N LEU A 162 19.20 -2.38 4.78
CA LEU A 162 20.34 -1.64 5.29
C LEU A 162 20.06 -0.13 5.34
N LEU A 163 19.47 0.41 4.27
CA LEU A 163 19.08 1.83 4.23
C LEU A 163 17.96 2.15 5.22
N LEU A 164 16.98 1.26 5.40
CA LEU A 164 15.94 1.41 6.43
C LEU A 164 16.55 1.39 7.84
N ALA A 165 17.50 0.50 8.11
CA ALA A 165 18.20 0.44 9.39
C ALA A 165 19.00 1.73 9.66
N LEU A 166 19.62 2.32 8.63
CA LEU A 166 20.29 3.61 8.74
C LEU A 166 19.31 4.73 9.06
N ILE A 167 18.18 4.82 8.34
CA ILE A 167 17.12 5.80 8.62
C ILE A 167 16.59 5.63 10.05
N ALA A 168 16.32 4.38 10.45
CA ALA A 168 15.85 4.08 11.80
C ALA A 168 16.87 4.52 12.85
N ARG A 169 18.17 4.23 12.65
CA ARG A 169 19.23 4.68 13.58
C ARG A 169 19.25 6.20 13.74
N LEU A 170 19.04 6.95 12.66
CA LEU A 170 19.10 8.42 12.67
C LEU A 170 17.84 9.07 13.24
N TYR A 171 16.65 8.50 12.98
CA TYR A 171 15.35 9.13 13.27
C TYR A 171 14.41 8.28 14.14
N TYR A 172 14.95 7.30 14.89
CA TYR A 172 14.14 6.36 15.68
C TYR A 172 13.14 7.07 16.61
N GLN A 173 13.61 8.10 17.32
CA GLN A 173 12.79 8.82 18.31
C GLN A 173 11.62 9.54 17.64
N ASP A 174 11.85 10.18 16.50
CA ASP A 174 10.82 10.89 15.74
C ASP A 174 9.77 9.91 15.19
N TYR A 175 10.20 8.82 14.56
CA TYR A 175 9.28 7.77 14.08
C TYR A 175 8.47 7.15 15.22
N ALA A 176 9.10 6.87 16.37
CA ALA A 176 8.43 6.25 17.51
C ALA A 176 7.44 7.21 18.19
N ALA A 177 7.81 8.47 18.40
CA ALA A 177 6.93 9.48 18.98
C ALA A 177 5.74 9.74 18.06
N TYR A 178 5.99 9.88 16.76
CA TYR A 178 4.94 10.14 15.79
C TYR A 178 3.95 8.97 15.68
N GLY A 179 4.47 7.75 15.58
CA GLY A 179 3.66 6.52 15.50
C GLY A 179 2.80 6.27 16.74
N ARG A 180 3.31 6.61 17.94
CA ARG A 180 2.53 6.52 19.20
C ARG A 180 1.44 7.57 19.31
N ASN A 181 1.61 8.74 18.72
CA ASN A 181 0.62 9.81 18.81
C ASN A 181 -0.42 9.74 17.69
N ASN A 182 -0.13 9.04 16.59
CA ASN A 182 -0.96 9.04 15.38
C ASN A 182 -1.22 7.61 14.85
N HIS A 183 -1.94 6.81 15.63
CA HIS A 183 -2.23 5.41 15.28
C HIS A 183 -3.05 5.23 14.00
N ASP A 184 -3.77 6.28 13.56
CA ASP A 184 -4.64 6.20 12.40
C ASP A 184 -3.89 6.44 11.07
N ILE A 185 -2.76 7.15 11.12
CA ILE A 185 -2.02 7.57 9.91
C ILE A 185 -1.55 6.41 9.02
N PRO A 186 -1.13 5.24 9.55
CA PRO A 186 -0.87 4.07 8.73
C PRO A 186 -2.05 3.63 7.83
N HIS A 187 -3.30 3.97 8.18
CA HIS A 187 -4.48 3.68 7.35
C HIS A 187 -4.58 4.54 6.08
N LEU A 188 -3.71 5.53 5.91
CA LEU A 188 -3.58 6.33 4.69
C LEU A 188 -2.64 5.68 3.66
N ILE A 189 -1.78 4.76 4.08
CA ILE A 189 -0.71 4.22 3.24
C ILE A 189 -1.28 3.20 2.24
N VAL A 190 -1.20 3.50 0.96
CA VAL A 190 -1.52 2.54 -0.12
C VAL A 190 -0.27 1.77 -0.55
N PRO A 191 -0.36 0.47 -0.85
CA PRO A 191 -1.55 -0.39 -0.84
C PRO A 191 -1.79 -1.11 0.50
N THR A 192 -0.99 -0.86 1.53
CA THR A 192 -1.03 -1.66 2.77
C THR A 192 -2.34 -1.49 3.55
N ASN A 193 -2.96 -0.32 3.48
CA ASN A 193 -4.19 0.01 4.21
C ASN A 193 -5.34 -0.98 3.94
N PHE A 194 -5.75 -1.18 2.68
CA PHE A 194 -6.86 -2.07 2.36
C PHE A 194 -6.50 -3.55 2.58
N ILE A 195 -5.23 -3.92 2.44
CA ILE A 195 -4.74 -5.28 2.73
C ILE A 195 -4.89 -5.56 4.23
N VAL A 196 -4.39 -4.66 5.08
CA VAL A 196 -4.48 -4.78 6.55
C VAL A 196 -5.94 -4.73 7.00
N ALA A 197 -6.76 -3.83 6.44
CA ALA A 197 -8.18 -3.75 6.73
C ALA A 197 -8.91 -5.06 6.41
N SER A 198 -8.60 -5.67 5.25
CA SER A 198 -9.17 -6.96 4.83
C SER A 198 -8.78 -8.10 5.77
N ILE A 199 -7.49 -8.21 6.10
CA ILE A 199 -6.98 -9.22 7.05
C ILE A 199 -7.61 -9.02 8.44
N SER A 200 -7.70 -7.78 8.91
CA SER A 200 -8.32 -7.44 10.20
C SER A 200 -9.80 -7.81 10.25
N LYS A 201 -10.55 -7.54 9.17
CA LYS A 201 -11.96 -7.93 9.04
C LYS A 201 -12.15 -9.45 9.09
N ILE A 202 -11.34 -10.21 8.36
CA ILE A 202 -11.38 -11.69 8.35
C ILE A 202 -11.07 -12.24 9.75
N LYS A 203 -10.02 -11.73 10.41
CA LYS A 203 -9.68 -12.13 11.79
C LYS A 203 -10.82 -11.83 12.77
N HIS A 204 -11.47 -10.68 12.63
CA HIS A 204 -12.60 -10.30 13.47
C HIS A 204 -13.81 -11.22 13.26
N GLN A 205 -14.18 -11.50 12.01
CA GLN A 205 -15.26 -12.44 11.69
C GLN A 205 -14.97 -13.84 12.24
N ARG A 206 -13.72 -14.31 12.11
CA ARG A 206 -13.31 -15.61 12.68
C ARG A 206 -13.40 -15.64 14.21
N ARG A 207 -13.14 -14.53 14.91
CA ARG A 207 -13.28 -14.45 16.37
C ARG A 207 -14.75 -14.40 16.80
N ALA A 208 -15.58 -13.63 16.11
CA ALA A 208 -17.02 -13.53 16.39
C ALA A 208 -17.75 -14.87 16.19
N ASN A 209 -17.27 -15.71 15.27
CA ASN A 209 -17.85 -17.03 14.99
C ASN A 209 -17.24 -18.17 15.83
N ARG A 210 -16.43 -17.87 16.86
CA ARG A 210 -15.97 -18.92 17.81
C ARG A 210 -17.12 -19.25 18.77
N PRO A 211 -17.38 -20.53 19.08
CA PRO A 211 -18.31 -20.89 20.14
C PRO A 211 -17.90 -20.19 21.44
N TYR A 212 -18.87 -19.66 22.18
CA TYR A 212 -18.59 -19.05 23.48
C TYR A 212 -18.02 -20.13 24.40
N GLU A 213 -16.76 -19.99 24.81
CA GLU A 213 -16.19 -20.80 25.88
C GLU A 213 -16.85 -20.36 27.18
N THR A 214 -17.56 -21.28 27.84
CA THR A 214 -18.13 -21.05 29.17
C THR A 214 -16.99 -20.91 30.17
N VAL A 215 -16.64 -19.67 30.53
CA VAL A 215 -15.54 -19.34 31.47
C VAL A 215 -15.85 -19.76 32.93
N ALA A 216 -17.08 -20.21 33.22
CA ALA A 216 -17.49 -20.63 34.56
C ALA A 216 -17.96 -22.09 34.58
N ALA A 217 -17.02 -23.04 34.58
CA ALA A 217 -17.30 -24.41 35.04
C ALA A 217 -16.97 -24.60 36.54
N ASP A 218 -16.22 -23.67 37.15
CA ASP A 218 -15.65 -23.83 38.50
C ASP A 218 -16.13 -22.83 39.55
N ALA A 219 -17.20 -22.08 39.29
CA ALA A 219 -17.84 -21.28 40.34
C ALA A 219 -18.68 -22.20 41.26
N ARG A 220 -18.01 -22.84 42.23
CA ARG A 220 -18.69 -23.52 43.35
C ARG A 220 -19.13 -22.46 44.37
N GLN A 221 -20.43 -22.48 44.68
CA GLN A 221 -21.07 -21.71 45.75
C GLN A 221 -20.55 -22.10 47.14
#